data_AF-A0A7R9D2A2-F1
#
_entry.id   AF-A0A7R9D2A2-F1
#
_cell.length_a   1.000
_cell.length_b   1.000
_cell.length_c   1.000
_cell.angle_alpha   90.00
_cell.angle_beta   90.00
_cell.angle_gamma   90.00
#
_symmetry.space_group_name_H-M   'P 1'
#
loop_
_entity.id
_entity.type
_entity.pdbx_description
1 polymer ?
#
loop_
_entity_poly.entity_id
_entity_poly.type
_entity_poly.pdbx_seq_one_letter_code
_entity_poly.pdbx_strand_id
1 'polypeptide(L)'
;MIQKALNIGLLVTWTKSFNCPSVVGRDAVNMLQEAINRRGDTHVEVVAILNDTTGTLVQGAVLDPRTTIGLILGTGSNACYLERADRVQHWEQQRHGEKQVIIDIEWGAFGDNGTLDFIKTDFDRTVDKNSLITNSFMFEKYIGGKYMGEIVRVILVRLTKDCLLFGGETSDTLLTSGTFTTSFVSIIEQDTIDDTSENTVEILHKLGLSCDEDDVAIVKYVCEVVSNRAALLVSVCLSTLLSRQDRPDVTIAVDGSLYKYHPRLKGWMNKYIKLLAPGRKFQMLLAEDGSGKGAGLVAAIALKLRKRLQDS
;
A
#
# COMPACT_ATOMS: atom_id res chain seq x y z
N MET A 1 -11.60 0.12 -10.24
CA MET A 1 -11.78 0.29 -11.70
C MET A 1 -12.24 -1.05 -12.27
N ILE A 2 -12.98 -1.08 -13.38
CA ILE A 2 -13.27 -2.32 -14.12
C ILE A 2 -12.44 -2.31 -15.39
N GLN A 3 -11.49 -3.23 -15.50
CA GLN A 3 -10.68 -3.41 -16.69
C GLN A 3 -11.32 -4.47 -17.60
N LYS A 4 -11.75 -4.09 -18.80
CA LYS A 4 -12.36 -5.03 -19.78
C LYS A 4 -11.35 -5.58 -20.79
N ALA A 5 -10.25 -4.86 -21.00
CA ALA A 5 -9.12 -5.24 -21.83
C ALA A 5 -7.88 -4.48 -21.34
N LEU A 6 -6.69 -4.84 -21.80
CA LEU A 6 -5.44 -4.15 -21.39
C LEU A 6 -5.53 -2.62 -21.57
N ASN A 7 -6.25 -2.14 -22.58
CA ASN A 7 -6.42 -0.72 -22.91
C ASN A 7 -7.84 -0.18 -22.64
N ILE A 8 -8.66 -0.82 -21.80
CA ILE A 8 -10.01 -0.34 -21.46
C ILE A 8 -10.19 -0.36 -19.96
N GLY A 9 -10.32 0.82 -19.33
CA GLY A 9 -10.43 0.97 -17.88
C GLY A 9 -11.59 1.87 -17.48
N LEU A 10 -12.71 1.28 -17.08
CA LEU A 10 -13.89 2.00 -16.62
C LEU A 10 -13.72 2.40 -15.15
N LEU A 11 -13.70 3.71 -14.88
CA LEU A 11 -13.63 4.19 -13.50
C LEU A 11 -14.95 3.88 -12.77
N VAL A 12 -14.89 3.12 -11.67
CA VAL A 12 -16.08 2.80 -10.86
C VAL A 12 -16.27 3.83 -9.74
N THR A 13 -15.20 4.14 -9.03
CA THR A 13 -15.23 5.05 -7.88
C THR A 13 -13.83 5.63 -7.69
N TRP A 14 -13.77 6.91 -7.31
CA TRP A 14 -12.52 7.54 -6.92
C TRP A 14 -12.09 7.12 -5.52
N THR A 15 -10.79 7.08 -5.29
CA THR A 15 -10.21 6.71 -4.00
C THR A 15 -9.18 7.77 -3.58
N LYS A 16 -8.60 7.60 -2.38
CA LYS A 16 -7.54 8.47 -1.83
C LYS A 16 -8.01 9.93 -1.65
N SER A 17 -7.58 10.84 -2.52
CA SER A 17 -7.82 12.28 -2.40
C SER A 17 -8.46 12.88 -3.67
N PHE A 18 -8.89 12.05 -4.62
CA PHE A 18 -9.48 12.49 -5.88
C PHE A 18 -11.01 12.49 -5.80
N ASN A 19 -11.64 13.46 -6.46
CA ASN A 19 -13.10 13.53 -6.60
C ASN A 19 -13.49 14.30 -7.87
N CYS A 20 -13.47 13.62 -9.03
CA CYS A 20 -13.87 14.19 -10.31
C CYS A 20 -15.13 13.46 -10.85
N PRO A 21 -16.34 13.95 -10.56
CA PRO A 21 -17.59 13.23 -10.86
C PRO A 21 -17.77 12.86 -12.33
N SER A 22 -17.29 13.71 -13.24
CA SER A 22 -17.42 13.53 -14.71
C SER A 22 -16.65 12.34 -15.28
N VAL A 23 -15.77 11.70 -14.49
CA VAL A 23 -14.96 10.56 -14.93
C VAL A 23 -15.59 9.22 -14.53
N VAL A 24 -16.49 9.21 -13.54
CA VAL A 24 -17.12 7.97 -13.08
C VAL A 24 -17.97 7.36 -14.20
N GLY A 25 -17.79 6.07 -14.45
CA GLY A 25 -18.41 5.31 -15.55
C GLY A 25 -17.75 5.50 -16.92
N ARG A 26 -16.72 6.35 -17.04
CA ARG A 26 -16.01 6.62 -18.30
C ARG A 26 -14.76 5.75 -18.43
N ASP A 27 -14.36 5.49 -19.67
CA ASP A 27 -13.09 4.85 -19.99
C ASP A 27 -11.94 5.86 -19.88
N ALA A 28 -11.11 5.67 -18.85
CA ALA A 28 -9.97 6.54 -18.57
C ALA A 28 -8.93 6.53 -19.71
N VAL A 29 -8.78 5.40 -20.41
CA VAL A 29 -7.84 5.28 -21.53
C VAL A 29 -8.30 6.16 -22.69
N ASN A 30 -9.56 6.03 -23.09
CA ASN A 30 -10.12 6.86 -24.16
C ASN A 30 -10.09 8.36 -23.78
N MET A 31 -10.46 8.71 -22.55
CA MET A 31 -10.41 10.12 -22.10
C MET A 31 -9.00 10.72 -22.19
N LEU A 32 -7.96 9.95 -21.84
CA LEU A 32 -6.58 10.36 -21.98
C LEU A 32 -6.18 10.47 -23.46
N GLN A 33 -6.54 9.50 -24.29
CA GLN A 33 -6.26 9.53 -25.73
C GLN A 33 -6.90 10.74 -26.41
N GLU A 34 -8.17 11.05 -26.11
CA GLU A 34 -8.85 12.24 -26.60
C GLU A 34 -8.14 13.53 -26.15
N ALA A 35 -7.64 13.58 -24.91
CA ALA A 35 -6.90 14.74 -24.42
C ALA A 35 -5.56 14.93 -25.14
N ILE A 36 -4.83 13.85 -25.40
CA ILE A 36 -3.59 13.86 -26.21
C ILE A 36 -3.89 14.34 -27.64
N ASN A 37 -4.92 13.78 -28.26
CA ASN A 37 -5.32 14.15 -29.62
C ASN A 37 -5.75 15.62 -29.73
N ARG A 38 -6.48 16.15 -28.73
CA ARG A 38 -6.85 17.58 -28.66
C ARG A 38 -5.63 18.50 -28.55
N ARG A 39 -4.56 18.04 -27.90
CA ARG A 39 -3.33 18.81 -27.75
C ARG A 39 -2.58 18.92 -29.09
N GLY A 40 -2.57 17.86 -29.90
CA GLY A 40 -2.13 17.85 -31.29
C GLY A 40 -0.61 17.99 -31.53
N ASP A 41 0.17 18.27 -30.49
CA ASP A 41 1.63 18.44 -30.53
C ASP A 41 2.41 17.17 -30.11
N THR A 42 1.70 16.08 -29.82
CA THR A 42 2.26 14.83 -29.28
C THR A 42 1.65 13.62 -29.97
N HIS A 43 2.49 12.61 -30.28
CA HIS A 43 2.08 11.37 -30.94
C HIS A 43 2.23 10.20 -29.97
N VAL A 44 1.26 10.04 -29.07
CA VAL A 44 1.25 8.99 -28.05
C VAL A 44 -0.01 8.14 -28.20
N GLU A 45 0.19 6.81 -28.29
CA GLU A 45 -0.88 5.81 -28.25
C GLU A 45 -0.95 5.21 -26.84
N VAL A 46 -2.11 5.28 -26.20
CA VAL A 46 -2.34 4.65 -24.89
C VAL A 46 -2.71 3.18 -25.10
N VAL A 47 -1.71 2.30 -24.99
CA VAL A 47 -1.86 0.86 -25.30
C VAL A 47 -2.20 -0.01 -24.10
N ALA A 48 -2.07 0.51 -22.88
CA ALA A 48 -2.36 -0.23 -21.66
C ALA A 48 -2.71 0.70 -20.50
N ILE A 49 -3.55 0.19 -19.60
CA ILE A 49 -3.80 0.70 -18.25
C ILE A 49 -3.54 -0.42 -17.26
N LEU A 50 -2.90 -0.11 -16.13
CA LEU A 50 -2.53 -1.08 -15.12
C LEU A 50 -2.51 -0.45 -13.73
N ASN A 51 -2.70 -1.29 -12.72
CA ASN A 51 -2.46 -0.94 -11.32
C ASN A 51 -0.95 -0.86 -11.05
N ASP A 52 -0.54 -0.03 -10.09
CA ASP A 52 0.86 0.13 -9.68
C ASP A 52 1.47 -1.17 -9.16
N THR A 53 0.71 -1.97 -8.39
CA THR A 53 1.15 -3.30 -7.96
C THR A 53 1.51 -4.22 -9.13
N THR A 54 0.71 -4.20 -10.21
CA THR A 54 0.95 -4.97 -11.43
C THR A 54 2.23 -4.52 -12.12
N GLY A 55 2.47 -3.20 -12.21
CA GLY A 55 3.73 -2.65 -12.71
C GLY A 55 4.92 -3.16 -11.89
N THR A 56 4.82 -3.07 -10.56
CA THR A 56 5.83 -3.56 -9.61
C THR A 56 6.11 -5.06 -9.76
N LEU A 57 5.08 -5.90 -9.92
CA LEU A 57 5.26 -7.33 -10.17
C LEU A 57 6.01 -7.58 -11.50
N VAL A 58 5.58 -6.93 -12.58
CA VAL A 58 6.19 -7.11 -13.91
C VAL A 58 7.64 -6.64 -13.92
N GLN A 59 7.94 -5.51 -13.30
CA GLN A 59 9.31 -5.04 -13.13
C GLN A 59 10.14 -6.01 -12.29
N GLY A 60 9.57 -6.50 -11.18
CA GLY A 60 10.19 -7.51 -10.35
C GLY A 60 10.49 -8.81 -11.10
N ALA A 61 9.62 -9.24 -12.01
CA ALA A 61 9.83 -10.43 -12.83
C ALA A 61 11.00 -10.30 -13.82
N VAL A 62 11.36 -9.08 -14.24
CA VAL A 62 12.57 -8.83 -15.02
C VAL A 62 13.83 -8.93 -14.15
N LEU A 63 13.76 -8.46 -12.91
CA LEU A 63 14.88 -8.50 -11.96
C LEU A 63 15.10 -9.90 -11.39
N ASP A 64 14.01 -10.65 -11.18
CA ASP A 64 14.02 -12.02 -10.66
C ASP A 64 12.84 -12.83 -11.26
N PRO A 65 13.12 -13.86 -12.08
CA PRO A 65 12.09 -14.72 -12.68
C PRO A 65 11.20 -15.47 -11.67
N ARG A 66 11.60 -15.55 -10.40
CA ARG A 66 10.81 -16.14 -9.31
C ARG A 66 9.72 -15.21 -8.79
N THR A 67 9.67 -13.96 -9.25
CA THR A 67 8.67 -12.98 -8.84
C THR A 67 7.27 -13.42 -9.23
N THR A 68 6.39 -13.54 -8.23
CA THR A 68 4.97 -13.88 -8.44
C THR A 68 4.02 -13.02 -7.62
N ILE A 69 4.55 -12.13 -6.77
CA ILE A 69 3.77 -11.21 -5.94
C ILE A 69 4.35 -9.81 -6.12
N GLY A 70 3.49 -8.83 -6.35
CA GLY A 70 3.80 -7.40 -6.31
C GLY A 70 3.13 -6.77 -5.08
N LEU A 71 3.86 -5.93 -4.36
CA LEU A 71 3.40 -5.24 -3.16
C LEU A 71 3.68 -3.75 -3.29
N ILE A 72 2.67 -2.94 -3.05
CA ILE A 72 2.82 -1.51 -2.78
C ILE A 72 2.59 -1.28 -1.29
N LEU A 73 3.58 -0.67 -0.64
CA LEU A 73 3.52 -0.27 0.76
C LEU A 73 4.12 1.13 0.91
N GLY A 74 3.29 2.13 0.64
CA GLY A 74 3.65 3.55 0.61
C GLY A 74 2.55 4.38 1.25
N THR A 75 2.09 5.44 0.56
CA THR A 75 0.92 6.24 0.99
C THR A 75 -0.31 5.37 1.20
N GLY A 76 -0.59 4.48 0.24
CA GLY A 76 -1.59 3.42 0.36
C GLY A 76 -0.92 2.05 0.46
N SER A 77 -1.73 1.00 0.46
CA SER A 77 -1.22 -0.36 0.36
C SER A 77 -2.12 -1.22 -0.51
N ASN A 78 -1.48 -1.94 -1.43
CA ASN A 78 -2.14 -2.94 -2.26
C ASN A 78 -1.17 -4.07 -2.60
N ALA A 79 -1.69 -5.21 -3.04
CA ALA A 79 -0.89 -6.30 -3.59
C ALA A 79 -1.56 -6.91 -4.82
N CYS A 80 -0.74 -7.45 -5.70
CA CYS A 80 -1.18 -8.33 -6.77
C CYS A 80 -0.34 -9.60 -6.78
N TYR A 81 -0.83 -10.63 -7.46
CA TYR A 81 -0.10 -11.89 -7.58
C TYR A 81 -0.43 -12.62 -8.87
N LEU A 82 0.44 -13.53 -9.26
CA LEU A 82 0.25 -14.40 -10.42
C LEU A 82 -0.60 -15.61 -10.02
N GLU A 83 -1.85 -15.67 -10.47
CA GLU A 83 -2.78 -16.76 -10.22
C GLU A 83 -2.87 -17.70 -11.43
N ARG A 84 -3.24 -18.95 -11.21
CA ARG A 84 -3.57 -19.86 -12.31
C ARG A 84 -4.91 -19.48 -12.94
N ALA A 85 -4.93 -19.44 -14.26
CA ALA A 85 -6.13 -19.06 -15.01
C ALA A 85 -7.33 -19.99 -14.73
N ASP A 86 -7.09 -21.28 -14.45
CA ASP A 86 -8.14 -22.24 -14.11
C ASP A 86 -8.75 -22.06 -12.72
N ARG A 87 -8.09 -21.31 -11.81
CA ARG A 87 -8.64 -20.93 -10.50
C ARG A 87 -9.51 -19.67 -10.56
N VAL A 88 -9.49 -18.93 -11.67
CA VAL A 88 -10.29 -17.71 -11.85
C VAL A 88 -11.67 -18.07 -12.41
N GLN A 89 -12.68 -18.02 -11.55
CA GLN A 89 -14.06 -18.39 -11.91
C GLN A 89 -14.80 -17.29 -12.68
N HIS A 90 -14.48 -16.02 -12.45
CA HIS A 90 -15.16 -14.86 -13.04
C HIS A 90 -14.41 -14.25 -14.23
N TRP A 91 -13.82 -15.09 -15.08
CA TRP A 91 -13.14 -14.64 -16.30
C TRP A 91 -14.17 -14.57 -17.44
N GLU A 92 -14.68 -13.37 -17.74
CA GLU A 92 -15.77 -13.17 -18.71
C GLU A 92 -15.31 -13.23 -20.17
N GLN A 93 -14.09 -12.78 -20.47
CA GLN A 93 -13.54 -12.76 -21.83
C GLN A 93 -13.12 -14.17 -22.29
N GLN A 94 -13.12 -14.40 -23.61
CA GLN A 94 -12.57 -15.61 -24.18
C GLN A 94 -11.09 -15.76 -23.81
N ARG A 95 -10.69 -16.95 -23.36
CA ARG A 95 -9.29 -17.27 -23.07
C ARG A 95 -8.58 -17.67 -24.36
N HIS A 96 -7.35 -17.22 -24.53
CA HIS A 96 -6.48 -17.54 -25.66
C HIS A 96 -5.34 -18.50 -25.25
N GLY A 97 -5.60 -19.37 -24.28
CA GLY A 97 -4.66 -20.39 -23.81
C GLY A 97 -3.75 -19.94 -22.66
N GLU A 98 -4.08 -18.84 -21.99
CA GLU A 98 -3.35 -18.36 -20.82
C GLU A 98 -3.41 -19.39 -19.69
N LYS A 99 -2.24 -19.73 -19.13
CA LYS A 99 -2.14 -20.62 -17.97
C LYS A 99 -2.17 -19.85 -16.65
N GLN A 100 -1.78 -18.58 -16.68
CA GLN A 100 -1.69 -17.72 -15.51
C GLN A 100 -2.13 -16.29 -15.86
N VAL A 101 -2.58 -15.56 -14.85
CA VAL A 101 -3.03 -14.17 -14.95
C VAL A 101 -2.64 -13.42 -13.69
N ILE A 102 -2.30 -12.14 -13.82
CA ILE A 102 -2.05 -11.28 -12.66
C ILE A 102 -3.40 -10.85 -12.10
N ILE A 103 -3.62 -11.08 -10.81
CA ILE A 103 -4.78 -10.62 -10.06
C ILE A 103 -4.34 -9.45 -9.19
N ASP A 104 -4.85 -8.27 -9.51
CA ASP A 104 -4.86 -7.12 -8.61
C ASP A 104 -5.94 -7.36 -7.54
N ILE A 105 -5.52 -7.41 -6.27
CA ILE A 105 -6.41 -7.80 -5.18
C ILE A 105 -7.25 -6.60 -4.70
N GLU A 106 -6.71 -5.37 -4.84
CA GLU A 106 -7.26 -4.16 -4.22
C GLU A 106 -7.58 -4.39 -2.73
N TRP A 107 -6.62 -4.95 -1.99
CA TRP A 107 -6.83 -5.43 -0.62
C TRP A 107 -7.11 -4.32 0.40
N GLY A 108 -7.03 -3.05 -0.01
CA GLY A 108 -7.24 -1.91 0.86
C GLY A 108 -8.65 -1.90 1.46
N ALA A 109 -9.64 -2.40 0.70
CA ALA A 109 -11.03 -2.54 1.11
C ALA A 109 -11.32 -3.78 1.97
N PHE A 110 -10.31 -4.60 2.29
CA PHE A 110 -10.50 -5.73 3.19
C PHE A 110 -10.98 -5.22 4.57
N GLY A 111 -12.06 -5.80 5.10
CA GLY A 111 -12.68 -5.31 6.34
C GLY A 111 -13.80 -4.29 6.16
N ASP A 112 -14.04 -3.73 4.97
CA ASP A 112 -15.15 -2.78 4.72
C ASP A 112 -16.53 -3.38 5.04
N ASN A 113 -16.66 -4.71 4.95
CA ASN A 113 -17.87 -5.46 5.29
C ASN A 113 -17.96 -5.88 6.78
N GLY A 114 -17.08 -5.37 7.64
CA GLY A 114 -17.05 -5.69 9.07
C GLY A 114 -16.27 -6.96 9.43
N THR A 115 -15.72 -7.70 8.48
CA THR A 115 -14.99 -8.96 8.79
C THR A 115 -13.73 -8.76 9.64
N LEU A 116 -13.23 -7.53 9.75
CA LEU A 116 -12.07 -7.15 10.58
C LEU A 116 -12.46 -6.36 11.84
N ASP A 117 -13.75 -6.25 12.17
CA ASP A 117 -14.20 -5.43 13.30
C ASP A 117 -13.64 -5.90 14.65
N PHE A 118 -13.29 -7.19 14.76
CA PHE A 118 -12.71 -7.78 15.97
C PHE A 118 -11.28 -7.29 16.27
N ILE A 119 -10.56 -6.72 15.29
CA ILE A 119 -9.25 -6.07 15.50
C ILE A 119 -9.34 -4.54 15.45
N LYS A 120 -10.51 -3.97 15.11
CA LYS A 120 -10.70 -2.52 14.93
C LYS A 120 -10.77 -1.84 16.31
N THR A 121 -9.73 -1.08 16.63
CA THR A 121 -9.65 -0.31 17.89
C THR A 121 -10.43 1.01 17.81
N ASP A 122 -10.65 1.65 18.95
CA ASP A 122 -11.26 2.99 19.00
C ASP A 122 -10.40 4.06 18.32
N PHE A 123 -9.08 3.87 18.28
CA PHE A 123 -8.18 4.73 17.52
C PHE A 123 -8.43 4.59 16.02
N ASP A 124 -8.55 3.35 15.53
CA ASP A 124 -8.87 3.10 14.12
C ASP A 124 -10.26 3.65 13.74
N ARG A 125 -11.26 3.53 14.62
CA ARG A 125 -12.59 4.14 14.44
C ARG A 125 -12.51 5.66 14.33
N THR A 126 -11.65 6.28 15.14
CA THR A 126 -11.45 7.73 15.13
C THR A 126 -10.77 8.19 13.83
N VAL A 127 -9.74 7.49 13.37
CA VAL A 127 -9.08 7.78 12.09
C VAL A 127 -10.05 7.61 10.92
N ASP A 128 -10.82 6.52 10.92
CA ASP A 128 -11.83 6.24 9.89
C ASP A 128 -12.91 7.32 9.83
N LYS A 129 -13.48 7.72 10.98
CA LYS A 129 -14.53 8.76 11.08
C LYS A 129 -14.08 10.12 10.54
N ASN A 130 -12.80 10.45 10.67
CA ASN A 130 -12.22 11.70 10.19
C ASN A 130 -11.59 11.60 8.79
N SER A 131 -11.70 10.45 8.13
CA SER A 131 -11.19 10.25 6.78
C SER A 131 -12.18 10.75 5.71
N LEU A 132 -11.68 10.99 4.49
CA LEU A 132 -12.49 11.45 3.36
C LEU A 132 -13.59 10.47 2.96
N ILE A 133 -13.35 9.17 3.12
CA ILE A 133 -14.30 8.11 2.78
C ILE A 133 -14.43 7.21 4.00
N THR A 134 -15.47 7.43 4.80
CA THR A 134 -15.74 6.67 6.02
C THR A 134 -16.21 5.24 5.71
N ASN A 135 -15.85 4.27 6.56
CA ASN A 135 -16.19 2.85 6.40
C ASN A 135 -15.74 2.24 5.06
N SER A 136 -14.68 2.79 4.46
CA SER A 136 -14.07 2.22 3.26
C SER A 136 -12.55 2.25 3.33
N PHE A 137 -11.91 1.34 2.60
CA PHE A 137 -10.46 1.13 2.63
C PHE A 137 -9.95 0.84 4.04
N MET A 138 -10.69 0.02 4.79
CA MET A 138 -10.44 -0.26 6.19
C MET A 138 -9.07 -0.86 6.44
N PHE A 139 -8.66 -1.86 5.65
CA PHE A 139 -7.34 -2.47 5.78
C PHE A 139 -6.22 -1.48 5.44
N GLU A 140 -6.39 -0.68 4.39
CA GLU A 140 -5.40 0.36 4.04
C GLU A 140 -5.23 1.36 5.18
N LYS A 141 -6.31 1.71 5.91
CA LYS A 141 -6.23 2.58 7.09
C LYS A 141 -5.42 2.00 8.24
N TYR A 142 -5.33 0.68 8.36
CA TYR A 142 -4.55 0.05 9.43
C TYR A 142 -3.04 0.04 9.17
N ILE A 143 -2.63 0.04 7.89
CA ILE A 143 -1.25 -0.27 7.47
C ILE A 143 -0.60 0.82 6.60
N GLY A 144 -1.39 1.65 5.92
CA GLY A 144 -0.92 2.58 4.91
C GLY A 144 -0.21 3.79 5.51
N GLY A 145 0.83 4.27 4.82
CA GLY A 145 1.62 5.42 5.25
C GLY A 145 0.83 6.74 5.29
N LYS A 146 -0.34 6.84 4.66
CA LYS A 146 -1.25 7.99 4.85
C LYS A 146 -1.84 8.04 6.27
N TYR A 147 -2.02 6.89 6.91
CA TYR A 147 -2.81 6.76 8.14
C TYR A 147 -1.95 6.41 9.36
N MET A 148 -0.78 5.81 9.18
CA MET A 148 0.11 5.39 10.28
C MET A 148 0.42 6.53 11.26
N GLY A 149 0.87 7.69 10.76
CA GLY A 149 1.12 8.85 11.62
C GLY A 149 -0.14 9.38 12.32
N GLU A 150 -1.30 9.35 11.65
CA GLU A 150 -2.57 9.79 12.24
C GLU A 150 -3.05 8.85 13.35
N ILE A 151 -2.84 7.54 13.21
CA ILE A 151 -3.11 6.57 14.29
C ILE A 151 -2.26 6.89 15.52
N VAL A 152 -0.96 7.11 15.33
CA VAL A 152 -0.05 7.53 16.41
C VAL A 152 -0.56 8.82 17.06
N ARG A 153 -0.87 9.85 16.27
CA ARG A 153 -1.39 11.13 16.79
C ARG A 153 -2.63 10.96 17.66
N VAL A 154 -3.61 10.18 17.19
CA VAL A 154 -4.86 9.95 17.93
C VAL A 154 -4.59 9.24 19.25
N ILE A 155 -3.65 8.29 19.29
CA ILE A 155 -3.21 7.64 20.53
C ILE A 155 -2.56 8.66 21.47
N LEU A 156 -1.62 9.47 20.97
CA LEU A 156 -0.95 10.50 21.77
C LEU A 156 -1.95 11.51 22.36
N VAL A 157 -2.88 12.03 21.55
CA VAL A 157 -3.96 12.92 22.02
C VAL A 157 -4.77 12.27 23.14
N ARG A 158 -5.07 10.96 23.02
CA ARG A 158 -5.82 10.25 24.05
C ARG A 158 -5.03 10.14 25.36
N LEU A 159 -3.77 9.72 25.27
CA LEU A 159 -2.88 9.58 26.42
C LEU A 159 -2.65 10.92 27.14
N THR A 160 -2.46 12.00 26.39
CA THR A 160 -2.36 13.35 26.97
C THR A 160 -3.64 13.74 27.69
N LYS A 161 -4.82 13.55 27.07
CA LYS A 161 -6.11 13.88 27.72
C LYS A 161 -6.40 13.05 28.98
N ASP A 162 -5.85 11.85 29.06
CA ASP A 162 -5.95 10.99 30.23
C ASP A 162 -4.85 11.30 31.28
N CYS A 163 -4.07 12.38 31.10
CA CYS A 163 -2.96 12.82 31.94
C CYS A 163 -1.81 11.80 32.07
N LEU A 164 -1.61 10.98 31.03
CA LEU A 164 -0.54 9.97 30.94
C LEU A 164 0.65 10.41 30.09
N LEU A 165 0.54 11.55 29.40
CA LEU A 165 1.61 12.17 28.62
C LEU A 165 1.60 13.69 28.82
N PHE A 166 2.77 14.30 28.75
CA PHE A 166 2.99 15.75 28.71
C PHE A 166 2.29 16.50 29.84
N GLY A 167 2.14 15.88 31.02
CA GLY A 167 1.42 16.45 32.16
C GLY A 167 -0.06 16.79 31.90
N GLY A 168 -0.66 16.27 30.82
CA GLY A 168 -2.01 16.63 30.38
C GLY A 168 -2.09 17.81 29.41
N GLU A 169 -0.95 18.43 29.06
CA GLU A 169 -0.92 19.59 28.18
C GLU A 169 -0.86 19.19 26.70
N THR A 170 -1.83 19.67 25.94
CA THR A 170 -1.89 19.48 24.48
C THR A 170 -1.39 20.73 23.75
N SER A 171 -1.02 20.59 22.48
CA SER A 171 -0.81 21.70 21.56
C SER A 171 -1.84 21.73 20.44
N ASP A 172 -2.08 22.91 19.84
CA ASP A 172 -2.94 23.05 18.66
C ASP A 172 -2.47 22.15 17.50
N THR A 173 -1.15 22.01 17.34
CA THR A 173 -0.54 21.16 16.33
C THR A 173 -0.87 19.69 16.58
N LEU A 174 -0.75 19.19 17.82
CA LEU A 174 -1.08 17.80 18.15
C LEU A 174 -2.58 17.51 17.97
N LEU A 175 -3.45 18.48 18.26
CA LEU A 175 -4.90 18.34 18.08
C LEU A 175 -5.34 18.35 16.62
N THR A 176 -4.54 18.95 15.73
CA THR A 176 -4.83 19.06 14.30
C THR A 176 -4.53 17.74 13.57
N SER A 177 -5.51 17.25 12.80
CA SER A 177 -5.37 15.99 12.03
C SER A 177 -4.31 16.10 10.93
N GLY A 178 -3.51 15.05 10.75
CA GLY A 178 -2.49 14.97 9.70
C GLY A 178 -1.17 15.67 10.01
N THR A 179 -1.00 16.28 11.19
CA THR A 179 0.25 16.95 11.58
C THR A 179 1.34 15.97 11.99
N PHE A 180 0.97 14.81 12.53
CA PHE A 180 1.92 13.73 12.83
C PHE A 180 2.12 12.86 11.60
N THR A 181 3.25 13.02 10.93
CA THR A 181 3.53 12.37 9.65
C THR A 181 4.15 10.98 9.85
N THR A 182 4.01 10.11 8.85
CA THR A 182 4.67 8.80 8.84
C THR A 182 6.21 8.91 8.77
N SER A 183 6.75 10.04 8.28
CA SER A 183 8.18 10.32 8.42
C SER A 183 8.58 10.51 9.88
N PHE A 184 7.77 11.15 10.72
CA PHE A 184 8.04 11.25 12.16
C PHE A 184 8.07 9.86 12.81
N VAL A 185 7.12 8.98 12.46
CA VAL A 185 7.13 7.59 12.94
C VAL A 185 8.43 6.88 12.57
N SER A 186 8.87 7.02 11.31
CA SER A 186 10.13 6.38 10.84
C SER A 186 11.37 6.93 11.55
N ILE A 187 11.40 8.23 11.84
CA ILE A 187 12.51 8.88 12.54
C ILE A 187 12.56 8.46 14.02
N ILE A 188 11.41 8.41 14.70
CA ILE A 188 11.31 7.97 16.11
C ILE A 188 11.68 6.48 16.26
N GLU A 189 11.33 5.66 15.27
CA GLU A 189 11.75 4.25 15.21
C GLU A 189 13.25 4.11 14.94
N GLN A 190 13.88 5.06 14.24
CA GLN A 190 15.33 5.10 14.05
C GLN A 190 16.04 5.45 15.36
N ASP A 191 15.57 6.46 16.09
CA ASP A 191 15.99 6.78 17.45
C ASP A 191 15.91 5.57 18.40
N THR A 192 14.87 4.74 18.24
CA THR A 192 14.70 3.52 19.04
C THR A 192 15.76 2.45 18.69
N ILE A 193 16.20 2.37 17.44
CA ILE A 193 17.29 1.46 17.03
C ILE A 193 18.64 1.97 17.53
N ASP A 194 18.85 3.28 17.43
CA ASP A 194 20.13 3.91 17.75
C ASP A 194 20.32 4.13 19.26
N ASP A 195 19.29 3.83 20.06
CA ASP A 195 19.23 4.07 21.51
C ASP A 195 19.45 5.55 21.87
N THR A 196 18.91 6.45 21.04
CA THR A 196 19.02 7.90 21.20
C THR A 196 17.65 8.57 21.15
N SER A 197 17.52 9.81 21.60
CA SER A 197 16.20 10.46 21.73
C SER A 197 16.14 11.86 21.12
N GLU A 198 17.21 12.32 20.47
CA GLU A 198 17.34 13.70 20.00
C GLU A 198 16.29 14.05 18.96
N ASN A 199 16.06 13.18 17.98
CA ASN A 199 15.08 13.46 16.92
C ASN A 199 13.65 13.38 17.46
N THR A 200 13.39 12.47 18.39
CA THR A 200 12.09 12.33 19.07
C THR A 200 11.76 13.60 19.85
N VAL A 201 12.70 14.10 20.65
CA VAL A 201 12.55 15.38 21.37
C VAL A 201 12.36 16.55 20.39
N GLU A 202 13.15 16.61 19.31
CA GLU A 202 13.01 17.67 18.30
C GLU A 202 11.63 17.65 17.62
N ILE A 203 11.09 16.46 17.32
CA ILE A 203 9.75 16.30 16.76
C ILE A 203 8.69 16.77 17.76
N LEU A 204 8.79 16.38 19.03
CA LEU A 204 7.84 16.81 20.07
C LEU A 204 7.88 18.33 20.28
N HIS A 205 9.07 18.94 20.28
CA HIS A 205 9.23 20.40 20.30
C HIS A 205 8.62 21.08 19.07
N LYS A 206 8.80 20.52 17.87
CA LYS A 206 8.14 21.02 16.64
C LYS A 206 6.63 20.95 16.70
N LEU A 207 6.09 19.98 17.43
CA LEU A 207 4.66 19.87 17.72
C LEU A 207 4.22 20.84 18.83
N GLY A 208 5.12 21.60 19.44
CA GLY A 208 4.81 22.55 20.52
C GLY A 208 4.54 21.88 21.86
N LEU A 209 5.17 20.73 22.11
CA LEU A 209 5.03 19.96 23.34
C LEU A 209 6.33 20.06 24.16
N SER A 210 6.22 20.12 25.48
CA SER A 210 7.31 19.85 26.40
C SER A 210 7.24 18.39 26.84
N CYS A 211 8.38 17.72 26.92
CA CYS A 211 8.46 16.30 27.25
C CYS A 211 9.59 16.00 28.23
N ASP A 212 9.38 15.02 29.09
CA ASP A 212 10.43 14.38 29.87
C ASP A 212 10.89 13.05 29.25
N GLU A 213 11.72 12.29 29.96
CA GLU A 213 12.25 11.01 29.49
C GLU A 213 11.15 9.93 29.36
N ASP A 214 10.17 9.93 30.27
CA ASP A 214 9.06 8.97 30.25
C ASP A 214 8.12 9.23 29.06
N ASP A 215 7.82 10.50 28.79
CA ASP A 215 7.06 10.94 27.62
C ASP A 215 7.70 10.44 26.31
N VAL A 216 9.03 10.60 26.19
CA VAL A 216 9.79 10.15 25.02
C VAL A 216 9.73 8.62 24.89
N ALA A 217 9.89 7.89 25.98
CA ALA A 217 9.82 6.42 25.99
C ALA A 217 8.43 5.93 25.56
N ILE A 218 7.36 6.55 26.06
CA ILE A 218 5.98 6.23 25.69
C ILE A 218 5.72 6.53 24.22
N VAL A 219 6.17 7.69 23.70
CA VAL A 219 6.00 8.05 22.28
C VAL A 219 6.70 7.04 21.37
N LYS A 220 7.95 6.65 21.69
CA LYS A 220 8.67 5.59 20.99
C LYS A 220 7.90 4.27 21.01
N TYR A 221 7.40 3.88 22.17
CA TYR A 221 6.61 2.65 22.32
C TYR A 221 5.33 2.67 21.48
N VAL A 222 4.59 3.78 21.46
CA VAL A 222 3.39 3.94 20.62
C VAL A 222 3.74 3.79 19.14
N CYS A 223 4.82 4.43 18.67
CA CYS A 223 5.31 4.25 17.30
C CYS A 223 5.61 2.78 16.99
N GLU A 224 6.37 2.10 17.86
CA GLU A 224 6.69 0.68 17.70
C GLU A 224 5.43 -0.18 17.61
N VAL A 225 4.45 0.00 18.50
CA VAL A 225 3.21 -0.80 18.50
C VAL A 225 2.45 -0.63 17.18
N VAL A 226 2.29 0.61 16.69
CA VAL A 226 1.55 0.88 15.45
C VAL A 226 2.27 0.30 14.23
N SER A 227 3.58 0.50 14.13
CA SER A 227 4.40 0.01 13.03
C SER A 227 4.52 -1.52 13.01
N ASN A 228 4.67 -2.12 14.19
CA ASN A 228 4.73 -3.57 14.34
C ASN A 228 3.41 -4.23 13.96
N ARG A 229 2.28 -3.65 14.38
CA ARG A 229 0.93 -4.07 13.95
C ARG A 229 0.81 -4.02 12.43
N ALA A 230 1.23 -2.93 11.79
CA ALA A 230 1.18 -2.81 10.34
C ALA A 230 2.02 -3.90 9.64
N ALA A 231 3.25 -4.15 10.12
CA ALA A 231 4.09 -5.22 9.61
C ALA A 231 3.44 -6.61 9.74
N LEU A 232 2.79 -6.90 10.88
CA LEU A 232 2.11 -8.16 11.11
C LEU A 232 0.93 -8.35 10.16
N LEU A 233 0.05 -7.35 10.03
CA LEU A 233 -1.13 -7.43 9.18
C LEU A 233 -0.77 -7.65 7.71
N VAL A 234 0.22 -6.90 7.19
CA VAL A 234 0.74 -7.12 5.83
C VAL A 234 1.30 -8.54 5.68
N SER A 235 2.04 -9.02 6.69
CA SER A 235 2.66 -10.35 6.66
C SER A 235 1.64 -11.48 6.64
N VAL A 236 0.50 -11.35 7.32
CA VAL A 236 -0.60 -12.32 7.28
C VAL A 236 -1.14 -12.47 5.87
N CYS A 237 -1.41 -11.35 5.19
CA CYS A 237 -1.88 -11.36 3.81
C CYS A 237 -0.83 -11.95 2.85
N LEU A 238 0.44 -11.54 2.96
CA LEU A 238 1.52 -12.08 2.13
C LEU A 238 1.75 -13.57 2.35
N SER A 239 1.65 -14.06 3.59
CA SER A 239 1.78 -15.49 3.92
C SER A 239 0.66 -16.32 3.26
N THR A 240 -0.54 -15.74 3.17
CA THR A 240 -1.65 -16.34 2.44
C THR A 240 -1.35 -16.41 0.94
N LEU A 241 -0.84 -15.32 0.34
CA LEU A 241 -0.47 -15.29 -1.08
C LEU A 241 0.66 -16.27 -1.40
N LEU A 242 1.68 -16.37 -0.54
CA LEU A 242 2.77 -17.34 -0.67
C LEU A 242 2.27 -18.78 -0.65
N SER A 243 1.29 -19.08 0.21
CA SER A 243 0.69 -20.41 0.31
C SER A 243 -0.12 -20.79 -0.94
N ARG A 244 -0.64 -19.80 -1.67
CA ARG A 244 -1.33 -20.01 -2.96
C ARG A 244 -0.38 -20.28 -4.12
N GLN A 245 0.91 -19.97 -3.98
CA GLN A 245 1.89 -20.15 -5.05
C GLN A 245 2.26 -21.63 -5.19
N ASP A 246 2.13 -22.14 -6.42
CA ASP A 246 2.58 -23.48 -6.83
C ASP A 246 4.09 -23.46 -7.15
N ARG A 247 4.89 -22.69 -6.39
CA ARG A 247 6.35 -22.54 -6.56
C ARG A 247 7.08 -22.75 -5.22
N PRO A 248 8.25 -23.41 -5.23
CA PRO A 248 9.01 -23.67 -4.00
C PRO A 248 9.73 -22.43 -3.46
N ASP A 249 10.04 -21.47 -4.33
CA ASP A 249 10.74 -20.22 -4.03
C ASP A 249 10.04 -19.07 -4.76
N VAL A 250 9.70 -18.03 -4.00
CA VAL A 250 8.89 -16.90 -4.46
C VAL A 250 9.58 -15.59 -4.13
N THR A 251 9.72 -14.73 -5.14
CA THR A 251 10.10 -13.33 -4.93
C THR A 251 8.86 -12.45 -4.81
N ILE A 252 8.85 -11.61 -3.78
CA ILE A 252 7.87 -10.54 -3.58
C ILE A 252 8.56 -9.25 -4.01
N ALA A 253 8.11 -8.68 -5.13
CA ALA A 253 8.56 -7.36 -5.57
C ALA A 253 7.82 -6.29 -4.78
N VAL A 254 8.55 -5.40 -4.12
CA VAL A 254 8.00 -4.37 -3.24
C VAL A 254 8.39 -2.99 -3.75
N ASP A 255 7.45 -2.06 -3.74
CA ASP A 255 7.68 -0.62 -3.91
C ASP A 255 6.87 0.16 -2.87
N GLY A 256 7.21 1.43 -2.65
CA GLY A 256 6.52 2.33 -1.73
C GLY A 256 7.41 2.89 -0.63
N SER A 257 7.12 4.15 -0.27
CA SER A 257 7.91 4.94 0.68
C SER A 257 7.97 4.34 2.08
N LEU A 258 6.85 3.79 2.58
CA LEU A 258 6.79 3.21 3.92
C LEU A 258 7.74 2.01 4.04
N TYR A 259 7.75 1.10 3.04
CA TYR A 259 8.71 0.00 3.02
C TYR A 259 10.16 0.46 2.84
N LYS A 260 10.40 1.50 2.03
CA LYS A 260 11.75 2.00 1.73
C LYS A 260 12.41 2.68 2.92
N TYR A 261 11.66 3.48 3.67
CA TYR A 261 12.22 4.41 4.67
C TYR A 261 11.99 3.96 6.12
N HIS A 262 11.01 3.11 6.39
CA HIS A 262 10.78 2.65 7.77
C HIS A 262 11.85 1.62 8.18
N PRO A 263 12.63 1.87 9.25
CA PRO A 263 13.87 1.13 9.47
C PRO A 263 13.65 -0.32 9.94
N ARG A 264 12.55 -0.61 10.64
CA ARG A 264 12.25 -1.94 11.22
C ARG A 264 11.24 -2.78 10.43
N LEU A 265 10.45 -2.16 9.56
CA LEU A 265 9.26 -2.77 8.95
C LEU A 265 9.61 -4.02 8.14
N LYS A 266 10.64 -3.93 7.28
CA LYS A 266 11.16 -5.05 6.49
C LYS A 266 11.63 -6.22 7.38
N GLY A 267 12.28 -5.92 8.50
CA GLY A 267 12.78 -6.91 9.45
C GLY A 267 11.62 -7.68 10.09
N TRP A 268 10.62 -6.98 10.59
CA TRP A 268 9.42 -7.58 11.17
C TRP A 268 8.62 -8.37 10.14
N MET A 269 8.43 -7.85 8.93
CA MET A 269 7.75 -8.59 7.87
C MET A 269 8.44 -9.92 7.55
N ASN A 270 9.77 -9.90 7.41
CA ASN A 270 10.54 -11.13 7.21
C ASN A 270 10.33 -12.14 8.35
N LYS A 271 10.34 -11.66 9.60
CA LYS A 271 10.13 -12.51 10.78
C LYS A 271 8.73 -13.11 10.78
N TYR A 272 7.69 -12.30 10.60
CA TYR A 272 6.31 -12.75 10.65
C TYR A 272 5.95 -13.70 9.51
N ILE A 273 6.38 -13.40 8.28
CA ILE A 273 6.11 -14.30 7.15
C ILE A 273 6.75 -15.68 7.38
N LYS A 274 7.99 -15.74 7.89
CA LYS A 274 8.65 -17.02 8.22
C LYS A 274 7.89 -17.84 9.26
N LEU A 275 7.25 -17.17 10.23
CA LEU A 275 6.43 -17.82 11.26
C LEU A 275 5.07 -18.27 10.71
N LEU A 276 4.43 -17.46 9.86
CA LEU A 276 3.08 -17.67 9.36
C LEU A 276 3.00 -18.59 8.14
N ALA A 277 4.08 -18.68 7.34
CA ALA A 277 4.20 -19.58 6.20
C ALA A 277 5.45 -20.48 6.32
N PRO A 278 5.51 -21.36 7.35
CA PRO A 278 6.66 -22.20 7.59
C PRO A 278 6.95 -23.09 6.37
N GLY A 279 8.23 -23.22 6.02
CA GLY A 279 8.68 -24.02 4.86
C GLY A 279 8.51 -23.35 3.50
N ARG A 280 7.83 -22.19 3.39
CA ARG A 280 7.80 -21.40 2.15
C ARG A 280 9.05 -20.54 2.05
N LYS A 281 9.88 -20.79 1.03
CA LYS A 281 11.04 -19.94 0.73
C LYS A 281 10.55 -18.69 0.02
N PHE A 282 10.97 -17.54 0.50
CA PHE A 282 10.67 -16.27 -0.13
C PHE A 282 11.81 -15.27 0.07
N GLN A 283 11.82 -14.25 -0.79
CA GLN A 283 12.60 -13.05 -0.59
C GLN A 283 11.79 -11.80 -0.97
N MET A 284 12.09 -10.67 -0.32
CA MET A 284 11.52 -9.38 -0.70
C MET A 284 12.56 -8.55 -1.44
N LEU A 285 12.24 -8.17 -2.67
CA LEU A 285 13.09 -7.41 -3.58
C LEU A 285 12.49 -6.00 -3.75
N LEU A 286 13.29 -4.95 -3.59
CA LEU A 286 12.86 -3.59 -3.90
C LEU A 286 12.84 -3.41 -5.42
N ALA A 287 11.67 -3.16 -6.00
CA ALA A 287 11.50 -2.89 -7.42
C ALA A 287 11.37 -1.38 -7.64
N GLU A 288 12.50 -0.68 -7.69
CA GLU A 288 12.51 0.78 -7.85
C GLU A 288 11.87 1.22 -9.16
N ASP A 289 10.91 2.15 -9.04
CA ASP A 289 10.10 2.66 -10.15
C ASP A 289 9.31 1.53 -10.85
N GLY A 290 8.66 0.68 -10.04
CA GLY A 290 7.83 -0.41 -10.52
C GLY A 290 6.69 0.08 -11.41
N SER A 291 6.08 1.21 -11.05
CA SER A 291 5.00 1.82 -11.82
C SER A 291 5.46 2.34 -13.19
N GLY A 292 6.61 3.03 -13.28
CA GLY A 292 7.10 3.58 -14.55
C GLY A 292 7.68 2.52 -15.46
N LYS A 293 8.71 1.79 -15.00
CA LYS A 293 9.39 0.75 -15.79
C LYS A 293 8.45 -0.42 -16.08
N GLY A 294 7.64 -0.82 -15.10
CA GLY A 294 6.64 -1.87 -15.26
C GLY A 294 5.57 -1.50 -16.29
N ALA A 295 5.10 -0.25 -16.32
CA ALA A 295 4.17 0.21 -17.35
C ALA A 295 4.77 0.12 -18.76
N GLY A 296 6.05 0.51 -18.93
CA GLY A 296 6.75 0.38 -20.20
C GLY A 296 6.87 -1.07 -20.67
N LEU A 297 7.15 -2.00 -19.75
CA LEU A 297 7.18 -3.44 -20.04
C LEU A 297 5.81 -3.99 -20.43
N VAL A 298 4.75 -3.61 -19.71
CA VAL A 298 3.37 -4.01 -20.04
C VAL A 298 2.95 -3.47 -21.39
N ALA A 299 3.31 -2.23 -21.74
CA ALA A 299 3.07 -1.66 -23.05
C ALA A 299 3.76 -2.48 -24.16
N ALA A 300 5.03 -2.88 -23.96
CA ALA A 300 5.74 -3.75 -24.91
C ALA A 300 5.09 -5.13 -25.05
N ILE A 301 4.61 -5.73 -23.94
CA ILE A 301 3.87 -6.99 -23.95
C ILE A 301 2.55 -6.84 -24.73
N ALA A 302 1.79 -5.77 -24.48
CA ALA A 302 0.52 -5.49 -25.14
C ALA A 302 0.70 -5.38 -26.67
N LEU A 303 1.73 -4.66 -27.12
CA LEU A 303 2.06 -4.55 -28.55
C LEU A 303 2.40 -5.92 -29.17
N LYS A 304 3.16 -6.75 -28.45
CA LYS A 304 3.53 -8.09 -28.92
C LYS A 304 2.33 -9.04 -28.98
N LEU A 305 1.42 -8.95 -28.02
CA LEU A 305 0.16 -9.71 -28.01
C LEU A 305 -0.76 -9.30 -29.16
N ARG A 306 -0.92 -7.99 -29.39
CA ARG A 306 -1.69 -7.45 -30.51
C ARG A 306 -1.21 -8.03 -31.84
N LYS A 307 0.10 -8.05 -32.07
CA LYS A 307 0.68 -8.63 -33.29
C LYS A 307 0.39 -10.13 -33.42
N ARG A 308 0.57 -10.90 -32.33
CA ARG A 308 0.28 -12.35 -32.32
C ARG A 308 -1.17 -12.68 -32.64
N LEU A 309 -2.11 -11.89 -32.13
CA LEU A 309 -3.56 -12.08 -32.37
C LEU A 309 -3.99 -11.66 -33.78
N GLN A 310 -3.24 -10.77 -34.44
CA GLN A 310 -3.46 -10.41 -35.84
C GLN A 310 -2.91 -11.46 -36.81
N ASP A 311 -1.85 -12.17 -36.40
CA ASP A 311 -1.17 -13.21 -37.18
C ASP A 311 -1.81 -14.62 -37.04
N SER A 312 -2.81 -14.78 -36.16
CA SER A 312 -3.50 -16.04 -35.81
C SER A 312 -4.94 -16.08 -36.31
#